data_AF-A0A3A4NQ65-F1
#
_entry.id   AF-A0A3A4NQ65-F1
#
_cell.length_a   1.000
_cell.length_b   1.000
_cell.length_c   1.000
_cell.angle_alpha   90.00
_cell.angle_beta   90.00
_cell.angle_gamma   90.00
#
_symmetry.space_group_name_H-M   'P 1'
#
loop_
_entity.id
_entity.type
_entity.pdbx_description
1 polymer ?
#
loop_
_entity_poly.entity_id
_entity_poly.type
_entity_poly.pdbx_seq_one_letter_code
_entity_poly.pdbx_strand_id
1 'polypeptide(L)'
;MPYSTAGKNLMLDALRGTNPTVAIAYASLHTASPGDDGSNEVTGGSPAYARKGITIAAASGGEVAASTQPVFDVPGSTTVTHVGFWSAVSGGTFLGYADVTDETFASQGTYTLTSATLDLNA
;
A
#
# COMPACT_ATOMS: atom_id res chain seq x y z
N MET A 1 -6.35 8.70 -5.38
CA MET A 1 -5.42 8.30 -4.30
C MET A 1 -4.13 9.12 -4.39
N PRO A 2 -3.53 9.58 -3.28
CA PRO A 2 -2.29 10.34 -3.32
C PRO A 2 -1.06 9.45 -3.57
N TYR A 3 -0.30 9.79 -4.62
CA TYR A 3 1.02 9.22 -4.91
C TYR A 3 2.12 9.97 -4.16
N SER A 4 3.09 9.23 -3.64
CA SER A 4 4.28 9.84 -3.04
C SER A 4 5.12 10.56 -4.09
N THR A 5 6.03 11.44 -3.67
CA THR A 5 7.01 12.08 -4.54
C THR A 5 7.85 11.05 -5.28
N ALA A 6 8.24 9.97 -4.61
CA ALA A 6 8.97 8.88 -5.25
C ALA A 6 8.11 8.18 -6.33
N GLY A 7 6.83 7.92 -6.05
CA GLY A 7 5.90 7.33 -7.02
C GLY A 7 5.70 8.23 -8.24
N LYS A 8 5.51 9.54 -8.04
CA LYS A 8 5.37 10.52 -9.13
C LYS A 8 6.62 10.60 -10.00
N ASN A 9 7.81 10.67 -9.38
CA ASN A 9 9.07 10.70 -10.11
C ASN A 9 9.27 9.44 -10.96
N LEU A 10 8.92 8.28 -10.42
CA LEU A 10 8.99 7.00 -11.14
C LEU A 10 8.10 7.00 -12.40
N MET A 11 6.89 7.55 -12.30
CA MET A 11 5.98 7.69 -13.44
C MET A 11 6.52 8.67 -14.49
N LEU A 12 7.12 9.79 -14.06
CA LEU A 12 7.77 10.74 -14.97
C LEU A 12 8.99 10.12 -15.66
N ASP A 13 9.79 9.33 -14.97
CA ASP A 13 10.94 8.63 -15.54
C ASP A 13 10.50 7.62 -16.60
N ALA A 14 9.42 6.87 -16.34
CA ALA A 14 8.83 5.96 -17.31
C ALA A 14 8.35 6.68 -18.59
N LEU A 15 7.67 7.82 -18.46
CA LEU A 15 7.26 8.67 -19.60
C LEU A 15 8.44 9.20 -20.40
N ARG A 16 9.59 9.40 -19.77
CA ARG A 16 10.83 9.86 -20.42
C ARG A 16 11.64 8.72 -21.06
N GLY A 17 11.13 7.48 -21.04
CA GLY A 17 11.76 6.31 -21.64
C GLY A 17 12.77 5.60 -20.73
N THR A 18 12.83 5.97 -19.44
CA THR A 18 13.64 5.26 -18.44
C THR A 18 12.76 4.21 -17.77
N ASN A 19 13.05 2.93 -18.01
CA ASN A 19 12.28 1.86 -17.37
C ASN A 19 12.40 1.93 -15.84
N PRO A 20 11.27 1.86 -15.10
CA PRO A 20 11.30 1.87 -13.65
C PRO A 20 12.01 0.62 -13.11
N THR A 21 13.01 0.81 -12.25
CA THR A 21 13.72 -0.28 -11.55
C THR A 21 13.10 -0.62 -10.19
N VAL A 22 12.13 0.19 -9.76
CA VAL A 22 11.36 0.03 -8.53
C VAL A 22 9.90 -0.16 -8.93
N ALA A 23 9.20 -1.11 -8.31
CA ALA A 23 7.79 -1.37 -8.56
C ALA A 23 7.05 -1.60 -7.23
N ILE A 24 5.73 -1.51 -7.26
CA ILE A 24 4.90 -1.94 -6.13
C ILE A 24 4.98 -3.47 -6.05
N ALA A 25 5.36 -3.97 -4.88
CA ALA A 25 5.46 -5.39 -4.59
C ALA A 25 4.78 -5.78 -3.27
N TYR A 26 4.55 -4.81 -2.38
CA TYR A 26 3.98 -5.04 -1.06
C TYR A 26 2.92 -4.00 -0.72
N ALA A 27 1.92 -4.44 0.04
CA ALA A 27 0.95 -3.58 0.69
C ALA A 27 1.18 -3.54 2.21
N SER A 28 0.82 -2.43 2.84
CA SER A 28 0.90 -2.18 4.28
C SER A 28 -0.40 -1.56 4.80
N LEU A 29 -0.62 -1.62 6.11
CA LEU A 29 -1.73 -0.97 6.80
C LEU A 29 -1.21 0.17 7.67
N HIS A 30 -1.97 1.25 7.78
CA HIS A 30 -1.59 2.43 8.55
C HIS A 30 -2.72 2.94 9.44
N THR A 31 -2.35 3.52 10.59
CA THR A 31 -3.29 4.02 11.60
C THR A 31 -3.65 5.49 11.44
N ALA A 32 -2.90 6.23 10.61
CA ALA A 32 -3.18 7.59 10.20
C ALA A 32 -2.57 7.83 8.80
N SER A 33 -2.73 9.04 8.27
CA SER A 33 -2.18 9.39 6.95
C SER A 33 -0.70 9.00 6.83
N PRO A 34 -0.31 8.21 5.82
CA PRO A 34 1.08 7.78 5.65
C PRO A 34 2.04 8.86 5.18
N GLY A 35 1.54 10.00 4.70
CA GLY A 35 2.39 11.06 4.14
C GLY A 35 3.22 10.59 2.94
N ASP A 36 4.41 11.15 2.78
CA ASP A 36 5.30 10.86 1.64
C ASP A 36 6.27 9.69 1.90
N ASP A 37 6.42 9.31 3.16
CA ASP A 37 7.43 8.36 3.65
C ASP A 37 6.85 7.04 4.17
N GLY A 38 5.52 6.91 4.20
CA GLY A 38 4.86 5.72 4.71
C GLY A 38 4.81 5.66 6.23
N SER A 39 4.73 6.82 6.89
CA SER A 39 4.53 6.96 8.34
C SER A 39 3.28 6.22 8.85
N ASN A 40 3.19 6.01 10.16
CA ASN A 40 2.03 5.42 10.83
C ASN A 40 1.70 3.97 10.42
N GLU A 41 2.69 3.21 9.92
CA GLU A 41 2.50 1.80 9.59
C GLU A 41 2.20 0.99 10.87
N VAL A 42 1.24 0.06 10.78
CA VAL A 42 0.89 -0.86 11.86
C VAL A 42 2.11 -1.69 12.26
N THR A 43 2.25 -2.01 13.55
CA THR A 43 3.32 -2.87 14.07
C THR A 43 2.84 -3.72 15.25
N GLY A 44 3.55 -4.80 15.57
CA GLY A 44 3.25 -5.65 16.73
C GLY A 44 2.24 -6.76 16.44
N GLY A 45 1.57 -7.25 17.48
CA GLY A 45 0.60 -8.36 17.40
C GLY A 45 1.20 -9.75 17.63
N SER A 46 0.30 -10.73 17.76
CA SER A 46 0.63 -12.15 17.83
C SER A 46 -0.54 -12.97 17.25
N PRO A 47 -0.48 -13.40 15.98
CA PRO A 47 0.66 -13.30 15.06
C PRO A 47 1.09 -11.86 14.74
N ALA A 48 2.38 -11.67 14.51
CA ALA A 48 2.95 -10.34 14.25
C ALA A 48 2.51 -9.81 12.88
N TYR A 49 2.13 -8.54 12.84
CA TYR A 49 1.90 -7.80 11.61
C TYR A 49 3.16 -7.78 10.74
N ALA A 50 2.97 -7.94 9.44
CA ALA A 50 3.98 -7.70 8.41
C ALA A 50 3.32 -7.23 7.12
N ARG A 51 4.06 -6.47 6.31
CA ARG A 51 3.66 -6.17 4.92
C ARG A 51 3.40 -7.46 4.16
N LYS A 52 2.39 -7.45 3.30
CA LYS A 52 2.01 -8.62 2.52
C LYS A 52 2.31 -8.37 1.05
N GLY A 53 2.82 -9.38 0.36
CA GLY A 53 3.07 -9.30 -1.08
C GLY A 53 1.77 -9.04 -1.84
N ILE A 54 1.85 -8.21 -2.86
CA ILE A 54 0.73 -7.89 -3.75
C ILE A 54 1.19 -7.96 -5.20
N THR A 55 0.34 -8.47 -6.07
CA THR A 55 0.57 -8.47 -7.52
C THR A 55 -0.33 -7.43 -8.18
N ILE A 56 0.25 -6.58 -9.01
CA ILE A 56 -0.44 -5.55 -9.77
C ILE A 56 -0.61 -6.03 -11.22
N ALA A 57 -1.81 -5.93 -11.76
CA ALA A 57 -2.11 -6.31 -13.13
C ALA A 57 -1.52 -5.32 -14.15
N ALA A 58 -1.61 -5.66 -15.43
CA ALA A 58 -1.22 -4.76 -16.51
C ALA A 58 -2.09 -3.50 -16.52
N ALA A 59 -1.46 -2.36 -16.85
CA ALA A 59 -2.16 -1.08 -16.94
C ALA A 59 -3.09 -1.03 -18.15
N SER A 60 -4.27 -0.44 -17.96
CA SER A 60 -5.24 -0.16 -19.01
C SER A 60 -6.03 1.09 -18.64
N GLY A 61 -6.34 1.95 -19.60
CA GLY A 61 -7.21 3.12 -19.35
C GLY A 61 -6.70 4.16 -18.33
N GLY A 62 -5.40 4.16 -18.00
CA GLY A 62 -4.84 5.05 -16.97
C GLY A 62 -4.89 4.50 -15.55
N GLU A 63 -5.31 3.24 -15.38
CA GLU A 63 -5.39 2.56 -14.09
C GLU A 63 -4.71 1.18 -14.09
N VAL A 64 -4.39 0.68 -12.89
CA VAL A 64 -4.01 -0.70 -12.61
C VAL A 64 -4.78 -1.21 -11.40
N ALA A 65 -5.12 -2.49 -11.39
CA ALA A 65 -5.75 -3.13 -10.25
C ALA A 65 -4.87 -4.26 -9.71
N ALA A 66 -4.90 -4.47 -8.40
CA ALA A 66 -4.28 -5.64 -7.78
C ALA A 66 -5.03 -6.90 -8.18
N SER A 67 -4.29 -7.97 -8.50
CA SER A 67 -4.84 -9.28 -8.84
C SER A 67 -4.85 -10.27 -7.66
N THR A 68 -4.35 -9.83 -6.50
CA THR A 68 -4.22 -10.62 -5.28
C THR A 68 -4.90 -9.92 -4.11
N GLN A 69 -5.45 -10.69 -3.18
CA GLN A 69 -6.12 -10.19 -1.98
C GLN A 69 -5.33 -10.60 -0.74
N PRO A 70 -4.30 -9.84 -0.33
CA PRO A 70 -3.50 -10.17 0.84
C PRO A 70 -4.32 -10.06 2.14
N VAL A 71 -4.00 -10.96 3.09
CA VAL A 71 -4.57 -10.98 4.44
C VAL A 71 -3.49 -10.59 5.45
N PHE A 72 -3.79 -9.59 6.26
CA PHE A 72 -2.91 -9.00 7.27
C PHE A 72 -3.33 -9.43 8.67
N ASP A 73 -2.35 -9.74 9.51
CA ASP A 73 -2.56 -9.88 10.94
C ASP A 73 -2.55 -8.49 11.57
N VAL A 74 -3.60 -8.13 12.31
CA VAL A 74 -3.76 -6.78 12.89
C VAL A 74 -3.85 -6.88 14.42
N PRO A 75 -2.93 -6.23 15.17
CA PRO A 75 -2.98 -6.23 16.62
C PRO A 75 -4.26 -5.58 17.15
N GLY A 76 -4.68 -5.98 18.35
CA GLY A 76 -5.75 -5.29 19.06
C GLY A 76 -5.41 -3.84 19.37
N SER A 77 -6.44 -3.05 19.65
CA SER A 77 -6.34 -1.60 19.83
C SER A 77 -5.74 -0.87 18.63
N THR A 78 -6.00 -1.37 17.41
CA THR A 78 -5.56 -0.77 16.15
C THR A 78 -6.76 -0.31 15.34
N THR A 79 -6.74 0.92 14.86
CA THR A 79 -7.67 1.40 13.83
C THR A 79 -6.88 1.56 12.53
N VAL A 80 -7.27 0.81 11.50
CA VAL A 80 -6.68 0.91 10.16
C VAL A 80 -7.45 1.95 9.37
N THR A 81 -6.76 2.96 8.86
CA THR A 81 -7.35 4.08 8.12
C THR A 81 -6.81 4.16 6.68
N HIS A 82 -5.61 3.64 6.42
CA HIS A 82 -5.02 3.68 5.08
C HIS A 82 -4.31 2.37 4.72
N VAL A 83 -4.21 2.13 3.42
CA VAL A 83 -3.38 1.08 2.81
C VAL A 83 -2.24 1.74 2.06
N GLY A 84 -1.00 1.35 2.37
CA GLY A 84 0.21 1.85 1.73
C GLY A 84 0.81 0.86 0.73
N PHE A 85 1.59 1.36 -0.24
CA PHE A 85 2.22 0.56 -1.28
C PHE A 85 3.74 0.75 -1.29
N TRP A 86 4.46 -0.37 -1.27
CA TRP A 86 5.91 -0.42 -1.07
C TRP A 86 6.61 -1.29 -2.10
N SER A 87 7.90 -0.98 -2.31
CA SER A 87 8.79 -1.82 -3.13
C SER A 87 9.39 -3.01 -2.40
N ALA A 88 9.35 -3.05 -1.06
CA ALA A 88 9.96 -4.10 -0.26
C ALA A 88 9.15 -4.45 1.01
N VAL A 89 9.37 -5.67 1.52
CA VAL A 89 8.73 -6.19 2.74
C VAL A 89 9.12 -5.42 4.00
N SER A 90 10.30 -4.80 4.01
CA SER A 90 10.78 -3.89 5.06
C SER A 90 11.65 -2.81 4.44
N GLY A 91 11.54 -1.57 4.90
CA GLY A 91 12.21 -0.44 4.25
C GLY A 91 11.70 -0.23 2.83
N GLY A 92 12.60 -0.07 1.86
CA GLY A 92 12.24 0.16 0.46
C GLY A 92 11.65 1.55 0.22
N THR A 93 11.06 1.71 -0.96
CA THR A 93 10.47 2.98 -1.41
C THR A 93 8.97 2.95 -1.21
N PHE A 94 8.44 3.97 -0.55
CA PHE A 94 7.01 4.21 -0.45
C PHE A 94 6.51 4.88 -1.73
N LEU A 95 5.50 4.29 -2.38
CA LEU A 95 5.05 4.72 -3.71
C LEU A 95 3.70 5.45 -3.68
N GLY A 96 2.97 5.32 -2.58
CA GLY A 96 1.69 5.99 -2.37
C GLY A 96 0.79 5.21 -1.44
N TYR A 97 -0.41 5.73 -1.23
CA TYR A 97 -1.41 5.12 -0.37
C TYR A 97 -2.82 5.40 -0.85
N ALA A 98 -3.76 4.61 -0.36
CA ALA A 98 -5.19 4.85 -0.47
C ALA A 98 -5.79 4.99 0.93
N ASP A 99 -6.70 5.95 1.07
CA ASP A 99 -7.63 6.02 2.20
C ASP A 99 -8.61 4.85 2.09
N VAL A 100 -8.96 4.24 3.23
CA VAL A 100 -9.93 3.14 3.28
C VAL A 100 -11.01 3.46 4.31
N THR A 101 -12.12 2.72 4.28
CA THR A 101 -13.07 2.80 5.38
C THR A 101 -12.39 2.35 6.67
N ASP A 102 -12.37 3.22 7.66
CA ASP A 102 -11.77 2.95 8.97
C ASP A 102 -12.28 1.63 9.57
N GLU A 103 -11.35 0.74 9.91
CA GLU A 103 -11.67 -0.53 10.55
C GLU A 103 -10.94 -0.62 11.90
N THR A 104 -11.70 -0.79 12.98
CA THR A 104 -11.16 -0.87 14.34
C THR A 104 -11.13 -2.30 14.84
N PHE A 105 -9.94 -2.76 15.21
CA PHE A 105 -9.66 -4.05 15.81
C PHE A 105 -9.50 -3.88 17.32
N ALA A 106 -10.55 -4.16 18.09
CA ALA A 106 -10.49 -4.10 19.56
C ALA A 106 -9.56 -5.17 20.16
N SER A 107 -9.46 -6.31 19.47
CA SER A 107 -8.57 -7.44 19.77
C SER A 107 -7.80 -7.84 18.51
N GLN A 108 -6.80 -8.72 18.64
CA GLN A 108 -6.12 -9.32 17.49
C GLN A 108 -7.14 -9.83 16.46
N GLY A 109 -6.92 -9.50 15.20
CA GLY A 109 -7.78 -9.90 14.10
C GLY A 109 -7.03 -9.93 12.78
N THR A 110 -7.79 -9.99 11.68
CA THR A 110 -7.24 -9.99 10.33
C THR A 110 -7.95 -8.99 9.43
N TYR A 111 -7.19 -8.26 8.63
CA TYR A 111 -7.70 -7.38 7.58
C TYR A 111 -7.45 -8.01 6.21
N THR A 112 -8.48 -8.09 5.36
CA THR A 112 -8.33 -8.59 3.99
C THR A 112 -8.43 -7.43 3.02
N LEU A 113 -7.37 -7.20 2.23
CA LEU A 113 -7.42 -6.24 1.14
C LEU A 113 -8.18 -6.86 -0.03
N THR A 114 -9.46 -6.50 -0.17
CA THR A 114 -10.36 -7.06 -1.19
C THR A 114 -10.15 -6.46 -2.58
N SER A 115 -9.69 -5.21 -2.64
CA SER A 115 -9.35 -4.52 -3.88
C SER A 115 -8.34 -3.41 -3.62
N ALA A 116 -7.43 -3.21 -4.57
CA ALA A 116 -6.59 -2.03 -4.65
C ALA A 116 -6.48 -1.60 -6.11
N THR A 117 -6.93 -0.39 -6.41
CA THR A 117 -6.82 0.21 -7.75
C THR A 117 -5.99 1.48 -7.65
N LEU A 118 -4.97 1.59 -8.50
CA LEU A 118 -4.22 2.81 -8.72
C LEU A 118 -4.73 3.45 -9.99
N ASP A 119 -5.25 4.67 -9.85
CA ASP A 119 -5.84 5.44 -10.94
C ASP A 119 -5.10 6.78 -11.09
N LEU A 120 -4.71 7.11 -12.32
CA LEU A 120 -4.10 8.40 -12.68
C LEU A 120 -5.11 9.40 -13.25
N ASN A 121 -6.36 9.00 -13.45
CA ASN A 121 -7.45 9.85 -13.94
C ASN A 121 -8.17 10.61 -12.81
N ALA A 122 -7.81 10.32 -11.56
CA ALA A 122 -8.43 10.85 -10.35
C ALA A 122 -8.24 12.37 -10.15
#